data_AF-A0A941Q7Z8-F1
#
_entry.id   AF-A0A941Q7Z8-F1
#
_cell.length_a   1.000
_cell.length_b   1.000
_cell.length_c   1.000
_cell.angle_alpha   90.00
_cell.angle_beta   90.00
_cell.angle_gamma   90.00
#
_symmetry.space_group_name_H-M   'P 1'
#
loop_
_entity.id
_entity.type
_entity.pdbx_description
1 polymer ?
#
loop_
_entity_poly.entity_id
_entity_poly.type
_entity_poly.pdbx_seq_one_letter_code
_entity_poly.pdbx_strand_id
1 'polypeptide(L)' 'MKLAFALVALAIAGPAQALTGIVTHVSDGDTVWVKRDDAPRRKPVKLRLAGIDAPERCQPWGAEASAALT' A
#
# COMPACT_ATOMS: atom_id res chain seq x y z
N MET A 1 4.32 26.18 -24.66
CA MET A 1 4.31 26.11 -23.18
C MET A 1 3.92 24.72 -22.65
N LYS A 2 2.77 24.14 -23.06
CA LYS A 2 2.35 22.78 -22.64
C LYS A 2 3.37 21.67 -23.00
N LEU A 3 3.93 21.74 -24.20
CA LEU A 3 4.93 20.76 -24.68
C LEU A 3 6.22 20.81 -23.86
N ALA A 4 6.70 22.01 -23.53
CA ALA A 4 7.86 22.20 -22.66
C ALA A 4 7.60 21.65 -21.24
N PHE A 5 6.39 21.84 -20.71
CA PHE A 5 6.01 21.31 -19.39
C PHE A 5 5.97 19.77 -19.36
N ALA A 6 5.45 19.15 -20.42
CA ALA A 6 5.45 17.69 -20.56
C ALA A 6 6.86 17.10 -20.70
N LEU A 7 7.74 17.76 -21.46
CA LEU A 7 9.15 17.37 -21.61
C LEU A 7 9.93 17.44 -20.30
N VAL A 8 9.70 18.49 -19.50
CA VAL A 8 10.30 18.61 -18.17
C VAL A 8 9.77 17.54 -17.21
N ALA A 9 8.45 17.25 -17.24
CA ALA A 9 7.85 16.22 -16.41
C ALA A 9 8.38 14.81 -16.74
N LEU A 10 8.61 14.52 -18.02
CA LEU A 10 9.19 13.23 -18.44
C LEU A 10 10.65 13.10 -18.03
N ALA A 11 11.42 14.20 -18.06
CA ALA A 11 12.83 14.22 -17.65
C ALA A 11 13.03 14.00 -16.14
N ILE A 12 12.00 14.21 -15.31
CA ILE A 12 12.04 13.99 -13.85
C ILE A 12 11.30 12.73 -13.39
N ALA A 13 10.79 11.91 -14.32
CA ALA A 13 10.14 10.66 -13.97
C ALA A 13 11.16 9.65 -13.43
N GLY A 14 11.15 9.43 -12.10
CA GLY A 14 11.97 8.41 -11.45
C GLY A 14 11.27 7.04 -11.38
N PRO A 15 12.02 5.95 -11.09
CA PRO A 15 11.43 4.65 -10.87
C PRO A 15 10.52 4.67 -9.63
N ALA A 16 9.52 3.77 -9.61
CA ALA A 16 8.73 3.53 -8.41
C ALA A 16 9.65 3.11 -7.26
N GLN A 17 9.56 3.80 -6.13
CA GLN A 17 10.38 3.48 -4.97
C GLN A 17 9.71 2.37 -4.16
N ALA A 18 10.50 1.36 -3.81
CA ALA A 18 10.07 0.34 -2.87
C ALA A 18 9.98 0.95 -1.47
N LEU A 19 8.91 0.63 -0.75
CA LEU A 19 8.76 0.91 0.67
C LEU A 19 8.98 -0.40 1.42
N THR A 20 9.93 -0.42 2.35
CA THR A 20 10.18 -1.57 3.22
C THR A 20 9.65 -1.28 4.62
N GLY A 21 9.24 -2.35 5.30
CA GLY A 21 8.68 -2.26 6.63
C GLY A 21 8.10 -3.57 7.11
N ILE A 22 7.58 -3.53 8.34
CA ILE A 22 6.94 -4.66 8.99
C ILE A 22 5.43 -4.44 9.04
N VAL A 23 4.66 -5.43 8.61
CA VAL A 23 3.20 -5.44 8.80
C VAL A 23 2.92 -5.59 10.30
N THR A 24 2.23 -4.61 10.88
CA THR A 24 1.88 -4.60 12.30
C THR A 24 0.45 -5.05 12.57
N HIS A 25 -0.43 -4.96 11.56
CA HIS A 25 -1.82 -5.36 11.67
C HIS A 25 -2.43 -5.60 10.29
N VAL A 26 -3.23 -6.65 10.16
CA VAL A 26 -4.06 -6.95 8.96
C VAL A 26 -5.50 -6.56 9.27
N SER A 27 -6.07 -5.61 8.51
CA SER A 27 -7.46 -5.18 8.70
C SER A 27 -8.45 -6.10 7.99
N ASP A 28 -8.16 -6.53 6.78
CA ASP A 28 -8.97 -7.43 5.95
C ASP A 28 -8.07 -8.06 4.86
N GLY A 29 -8.65 -8.73 3.85
CA GLY A 29 -7.90 -9.41 2.81
C GLY A 29 -7.20 -8.52 1.76
N ASP A 30 -7.30 -7.18 1.87
CA ASP A 30 -6.57 -6.26 1.00
C ASP A 30 -5.92 -5.07 1.74
N THR A 31 -6.17 -4.92 3.03
CA THR A 31 -5.74 -3.76 3.82
C THR A 31 -4.83 -4.15 4.98
N VAL A 32 -3.65 -3.53 5.03
CA VAL A 32 -2.63 -3.76 6.08
C VAL A 32 -2.11 -2.45 6.65
N TRP A 33 -1.59 -2.51 7.88
CA TRP A 33 -0.87 -1.43 8.54
C TRP A 33 0.62 -1.76 8.59
N VAL A 34 1.45 -0.86 8.07
CA VAL A 34 2.90 -1.10 7.93
C VAL A 34 3.69 -0.06 8.72
N LYS A 35 4.60 -0.55 9.58
CA LYS A 35 5.64 0.25 10.20
C LYS A 35 6.83 0.33 9.24
N ARG A 36 7.08 1.52 8.70
CA ARG A 36 8.15 1.75 7.72
C ARG A 36 9.54 1.73 8.37
N ASP A 37 10.50 1.12 7.69
CA ASP A 37 11.90 1.07 8.15
C ASP A 37 12.59 2.44 8.07
N ASP A 38 12.24 3.24 7.07
CA ASP A 38 12.78 4.59 6.85
C ASP A 38 12.23 5.65 7.83
N ALA A 39 11.18 5.29 8.59
CA ALA A 39 10.49 6.19 9.50
C ALA A 39 10.09 5.49 10.81
N PRO A 40 11.04 4.91 11.57
CA PRO A 40 10.76 4.06 12.72
C PRO A 40 10.09 4.81 13.88
N ARG A 41 10.11 6.14 13.90
CA ARG A 41 9.41 6.97 14.89
C ARG A 41 8.01 7.40 14.47
N ARG A 42 7.60 7.18 13.21
CA ARG A 42 6.25 7.50 12.72
C ARG A 42 5.27 6.39 13.06
N LYS A 43 3.98 6.73 13.14
CA LYS A 43 2.90 5.75 13.28
C LYS A 43 2.86 4.84 12.03
N PRO A 44 2.40 3.58 12.17
CA PRO A 44 2.14 2.73 11.02
C PRO A 44 1.21 3.41 10.02
N VAL A 45 1.44 3.16 8.74
CA VAL A 45 0.61 3.68 7.64
C VAL A 45 -0.35 2.60 7.16
N LYS A 46 -1.59 2.99 6.85
CA LYS A 46 -2.59 2.11 6.23
C LYS A 46 -2.26 2.00 4.73
N LEU A 47 -2.12 0.77 4.24
CA LEU A 47 -1.90 0.45 2.84
C LEU A 47 -3.02 -0.47 2.35
N ARG A 48 -3.44 -0.27 1.09
CA ARG A 48 -4.41 -1.12 0.40
C ARG A 48 -3.75 -1.74 -0.83
N LEU A 49 -3.95 -3.03 -1.05
CA LEU A 49 -3.44 -3.74 -2.20
C LEU A 49 -4.16 -3.26 -3.46
N ALA A 50 -3.39 -2.78 -4.44
CA ALA A 50 -3.95 -2.25 -5.67
C ALA A 50 -4.41 -3.38 -6.60
N GLY A 51 -5.57 -3.19 -7.23
CA GLY A 51 -6.09 -4.12 -8.23
C GLY A 51 -6.89 -5.30 -7.68
N ILE A 52 -7.12 -5.35 -6.37
CA ILE A 52 -8.02 -6.33 -5.72
C ILE A 52 -9.00 -5.62 -4.79
N ASP A 53 -10.09 -6.31 -4.46
CA ASP A 53 -11.07 -5.94 -3.43
C ASP A 53 -11.45 -7.20 -2.66
N ALA A 54 -11.11 -7.26 -1.38
CA ALA A 54 -11.36 -8.44 -0.56
C ALA A 54 -12.68 -8.31 0.25
N PRO A 55 -13.34 -9.43 0.60
CA PRO A 55 -14.46 -9.39 1.52
C PRO A 55 -14.05 -8.77 2.86
N GLU A 56 -14.90 -7.89 3.38
CA GLU A 56 -14.74 -7.35 4.72
C GLU A 56 -14.87 -8.48 5.75
N ARG A 57 -14.27 -8.32 6.94
CA ARG A 57 -14.23 -9.39 7.98
C ARG A 57 -15.60 -9.98 8.35
N CYS A 58 -16.67 -9.20 8.26
CA CYS A 58 -18.04 -9.63 8.59
C CYS A 58 -18.79 -10.28 7.43
N GLN A 59 -18.18 -10.36 6.25
CA GLN A 59 -18.76 -10.97 5.06
C GLN A 59 -18.35 -12.45 4.96
N PRO A 60 -19.07 -13.26 4.17
CA PRO A 60 -18.61 -14.60 3.82
C PRO A 60 -17.18 -14.56 3.27
N TRP A 61 -16.34 -15.49 3.74
CA TRP A 61 -14.92 -15.59 3.38
C TRP A 61 -14.00 -14.46 3.88
N GLY A 62 -14.51 -13.51 4.69
CA GLY A 62 -13.70 -12.40 5.21
C GLY A 62 -12.64 -12.82 6.22
N ALA A 63 -12.91 -13.87 7.00
CA ALA A 63 -11.94 -14.42 7.94
C ALA A 63 -10.78 -15.11 7.19
N GLU A 64 -11.12 -15.89 6.16
CA GLU A 64 -10.19 -16.60 5.29
C GLU A 64 -9.32 -15.64 4.49
N ALA A 65 -9.94 -14.57 3.93
CA ALA A 65 -9.22 -13.54 3.20
C ALA A 65 -8.18 -12.82 4.10
N SER A 66 -8.55 -12.51 5.34
CA SER A 66 -7.63 -11.92 6.32
C SER A 66 -6.51 -12.90 6.72
N ALA A 67 -6.85 -14.18 6.92
CA ALA A 67 -5.91 -15.22 7.32
C ALA A 67 -4.85 -15.49 6.24
N ALA A 68 -5.17 -15.32 4.95
CA ALA A 68 -4.22 -15.48 3.85
C ALA A 68 -3.05 -14.47 3.88
N LEU A 69 -3.16 -13.39 4.65
CA LEU A 69 -2.13 -12.35 4.82
C LEU A 69 -1.37 -12.43 6.15
N THR A 70 -1.65 -13.43 6.99
CA THR A 70 -1.03 -13.60 8.32
C THR A 70 -0.14 -14.84 8.35
#